data_AF-A0A844XVI6-F1
#
_entry.id   AF-A0A844XVI6-F1
#
_cell.length_a   1.000
_cell.length_b   1.000
_cell.length_c   1.000
_cell.angle_alpha   90.00
_cell.angle_beta   90.00
_cell.angle_gamma   90.00
#
_symmetry.space_group_name_H-M   'P 1'
#
loop_
_entity.id
_entity.type
_entity.pdbx_description
1 polymer ?
#
loop_
_entity_poly.entity_id
_entity_poly.type
_entity_poly.pdbx_seq_one_letter_code
_entity_poly.pdbx_strand_id
1 'polypeptide(L)'
;MTEDDGRGEKGNGGPKQALPSDVLPPRPTSYTAAELAEMERRERLGGWLLLFFGGAALATAALAFYLFSDEIQQNDEFVRLDPEGPVEEDDSPFFWGEARPEPTESPEADPSESKVAAQRRVEELPTIEATPESGEQTFNFPPPPRENPAPTFLGPPVGSVDRETARALRSGKAQLWQEDGKRGYVLVSEIVSYGPRECRQVSYSQFEQGRQVTSSATQWCRQAKAGKWRVDPRGPE
;
A
#
# COMPACT_ATOMS: atom_id res chain seq x y z
N MET A 1 26.51 63.35 -58.47
CA MET A 1 26.37 62.26 -57.48
C MET A 1 26.50 60.96 -58.23
N THR A 2 27.76 60.58 -58.42
CA THR A 2 28.29 59.33 -59.00
C THR A 2 29.71 59.20 -58.46
N GLU A 3 30.20 57.97 -58.37
CA GLU A 3 31.48 57.47 -57.82
C GLU A 3 31.51 57.13 -56.32
N ASP A 4 32.26 56.12 -55.85
CA ASP A 4 32.57 54.78 -56.37
C ASP A 4 32.97 53.83 -55.22
N ASP A 5 33.29 52.59 -55.64
CA ASP A 5 34.09 51.52 -55.01
C ASP A 5 33.84 50.96 -53.60
N GLY A 6 34.03 49.63 -53.52
CA GLY A 6 34.09 48.91 -52.25
C GLY A 6 34.13 47.39 -52.36
N ARG A 7 35.12 46.84 -53.07
CA ARG A 7 35.45 45.41 -53.17
C ARG A 7 35.92 44.79 -51.83
N GLY A 8 35.47 43.56 -51.56
CA GLY A 8 36.06 42.60 -50.58
C GLY A 8 34.95 41.83 -49.87
N GLU A 9 34.98 40.52 -49.62
CA GLU A 9 36.04 39.53 -49.57
C GLU A 9 35.42 38.12 -49.64
N LYS A 10 36.28 37.12 -49.83
CA LYS A 10 36.00 35.70 -50.05
C LYS A 10 35.43 34.99 -48.81
N GLY A 11 34.63 33.94 -49.04
CA GLY A 11 34.29 32.96 -47.99
C GLY A 11 33.67 31.68 -48.54
N ASN A 12 34.51 30.69 -48.81
CA ASN A 12 34.15 29.30 -49.14
C ASN A 12 33.28 28.66 -48.04
N GLY A 13 32.26 27.87 -48.40
CA GLY A 13 31.48 27.14 -47.40
C GLY A 13 30.35 26.24 -47.92
N GLY A 14 30.68 25.23 -48.71
CA GLY A 14 29.96 23.94 -48.80
C GLY A 14 28.62 23.88 -49.57
N PRO A 15 28.38 22.85 -50.40
CA PRO A 15 27.04 22.57 -50.87
C PRO A 15 26.20 22.09 -49.68
N LYS A 16 25.17 22.86 -49.31
CA LYS A 16 24.13 22.41 -48.39
C LYS A 16 23.48 21.18 -49.01
N GLN A 17 23.77 20.03 -48.42
CA GLN A 17 23.05 18.78 -48.67
C GLN A 17 21.56 19.05 -48.42
N ALA A 18 20.77 19.05 -49.49
CA ALA A 18 19.33 18.93 -49.39
C ALA A 18 19.04 17.55 -48.82
N LEU A 19 18.28 17.50 -47.72
CA LEU A 19 17.76 16.27 -47.13
C LEU A 19 17.04 15.45 -48.21
N PRO A 20 17.20 14.10 -48.24
CA PRO A 20 16.34 13.26 -49.04
C PRO A 20 14.91 13.43 -48.51
N SER A 21 14.03 13.96 -49.35
CA SER A 21 12.60 13.95 -49.09
C SER A 21 12.16 12.52 -48.80
N ASP A 22 11.67 12.29 -47.59
CA ASP A 22 10.96 11.06 -47.23
C ASP A 22 9.91 10.77 -48.31
N VAL A 23 10.10 9.64 -48.98
CA VAL A 23 9.16 9.07 -49.94
C VAL A 23 7.95 8.61 -49.15
N LEU A 24 7.01 9.52 -48.92
CA LEU A 24 5.63 9.16 -48.57
C LEU A 24 5.07 8.32 -49.73
N PRO A 25 4.50 7.12 -49.48
CA PRO A 25 3.90 6.33 -50.54
C PRO A 25 2.80 7.16 -51.23
N PRO A 26 2.70 7.10 -52.57
CA PRO A 26 1.68 7.83 -53.30
C PRO A 26 0.31 7.41 -52.78
N ARG A 27 -0.47 8.39 -52.30
CA ARG A 27 -1.88 8.17 -51.97
C ARG A 27 -2.58 7.69 -53.24
N PRO A 28 -3.35 6.58 -53.20
CA PRO A 28 -4.09 6.13 -54.37
C PRO A 28 -5.09 7.22 -54.77
N THR A 29 -5.05 7.62 -56.04
CA THR A 29 -5.90 8.68 -56.62
C THR A 29 -7.37 8.29 -56.72
N SER A 30 -7.71 7.02 -56.50
CA SER A 30 -9.07 6.54 -56.32
C SER A 30 -9.04 5.17 -55.65
N TYR A 31 -9.87 5.00 -54.62
CA TYR A 31 -10.08 3.70 -53.99
C TYR A 31 -10.96 2.82 -54.88
N THR A 32 -10.60 1.56 -55.00
CA THR A 32 -11.43 0.58 -55.72
C THR A 32 -12.71 0.29 -54.92
N ALA A 33 -13.79 -0.11 -55.59
CA ALA A 33 -15.06 -0.42 -54.93
C ALA A 33 -14.94 -1.53 -53.85
N ALA A 34 -13.99 -2.45 -54.02
CA ALA A 34 -13.68 -3.47 -53.04
C ALA A 34 -13.00 -2.90 -51.78
N GLU A 35 -12.04 -1.98 -51.94
CA GLU A 35 -11.37 -1.31 -50.82
C GLU A 35 -12.32 -0.38 -50.06
N LEU A 36 -13.25 0.28 -50.75
CA LEU A 36 -14.30 1.08 -50.12
C LEU A 36 -15.25 0.23 -49.26
N ALA A 37 -15.65 -0.94 -49.76
CA ALA A 37 -16.50 -1.86 -49.00
C ALA A 37 -15.80 -2.43 -47.76
N GLU A 38 -14.49 -2.65 -47.83
CA GLU A 38 -13.69 -3.11 -46.69
C GLU A 38 -13.51 -2.00 -45.64
N MET A 39 -13.27 -0.76 -46.08
CA MET A 39 -13.20 0.42 -45.21
C MET A 39 -14.53 0.66 -44.48
N GLU A 40 -15.67 0.62 -45.20
CA GLU A 40 -16.99 0.81 -44.60
C GLU A 40 -17.31 -0.30 -43.58
N ARG A 41 -16.93 -1.54 -43.87
CA ARG A 41 -17.09 -2.65 -42.92
C ARG A 41 -16.25 -2.44 -41.66
N ARG A 42 -15.03 -1.94 -41.81
CA ARG A 42 -14.11 -1.64 -40.70
C ARG A 42 -14.59 -0.45 -39.87
N GLU A 43 -15.14 0.58 -40.49
CA GLU A 43 -15.72 1.74 -39.80
C GLU A 43 -17.00 1.36 -39.04
N ARG A 44 -17.87 0.53 -39.63
CA ARG A 44 -19.05 0.01 -38.94
C ARG A 44 -18.67 -0.86 -37.74
N LEU A 45 -17.70 -1.77 -37.91
CA LEU A 45 -17.20 -2.59 -36.79
C LEU A 45 -16.51 -1.74 -35.72
N GLY A 46 -15.73 -0.73 -36.13
CA GLY A 46 -15.09 0.21 -35.22
C GLY A 46 -16.08 1.03 -34.41
N GLY A 47 -17.14 1.54 -35.06
CA GLY A 47 -18.24 2.23 -34.39
C GLY A 47 -18.96 1.36 -33.38
N TRP A 48 -19.25 0.10 -33.74
CA TRP A 48 -19.85 -0.87 -32.82
C TRP A 48 -18.95 -1.20 -31.63
N LEU A 49 -17.65 -1.39 -31.86
CA LEU A 49 -16.68 -1.62 -30.79
C LEU A 49 -16.58 -0.42 -29.84
N LEU A 50 -16.56 0.81 -30.37
CA LEU A 50 -16.56 2.01 -29.55
C LEU A 50 -17.83 2.13 -28.70
N LEU A 51 -19.00 1.83 -29.27
CA LEU A 51 -20.25 1.81 -28.51
C LEU A 51 -20.24 0.71 -27.44
N PHE A 52 -19.71 -0.46 -27.75
CA PHE A 52 -19.61 -1.57 -26.80
C PHE A 52 -18.68 -1.22 -25.62
N PHE A 53 -17.46 -0.75 -25.90
CA PHE A 53 -16.51 -0.37 -24.84
C PHE A 53 -16.97 0.87 -24.07
N GLY A 54 -17.55 1.85 -24.73
CA GLY A 54 -18.14 3.02 -24.08
C GLY A 54 -19.31 2.63 -23.16
N GLY A 55 -20.20 1.76 -23.63
CA GLY A 55 -21.30 1.22 -22.84
C GLY A 55 -20.83 0.38 -21.66
N ALA A 56 -19.85 -0.50 -21.87
CA ALA A 56 -19.26 -1.31 -20.81
C ALA A 56 -18.56 -0.46 -19.75
N ALA A 57 -17.84 0.58 -20.16
CA ALA A 57 -17.20 1.53 -19.23
C ALA A 57 -18.24 2.30 -18.39
N LEU A 58 -19.35 2.73 -19.00
CA LEU A 58 -20.44 3.39 -18.26
C LEU A 58 -21.13 2.43 -17.30
N ALA A 59 -21.43 1.20 -17.72
CA ALA A 59 -22.07 0.20 -16.88
C ALA A 59 -21.19 -0.19 -15.69
N THR A 60 -19.89 -0.39 -15.91
CA THR A 60 -18.93 -0.68 -14.84
C THR A 60 -18.76 0.48 -13.89
N ALA A 61 -18.73 1.73 -14.38
CA ALA A 61 -18.70 2.91 -13.52
C ALA A 61 -19.97 3.04 -12.66
N ALA A 62 -21.16 2.79 -13.24
CA ALA A 62 -22.42 2.81 -12.49
C ALA A 62 -22.47 1.69 -11.43
N LEU A 63 -22.03 0.49 -11.79
CA LEU A 63 -21.98 -0.66 -10.87
C LEU A 63 -20.96 -0.43 -9.74
N ALA A 64 -19.78 0.11 -10.06
CA ALA A 64 -18.81 0.50 -9.05
C ALA A 64 -19.40 1.58 -8.12
N PHE A 65 -20.04 2.61 -8.66
CA PHE A 65 -20.67 3.65 -7.84
C PHE A 65 -21.73 3.06 -6.89
N TYR A 66 -22.58 2.15 -7.38
CA TYR A 66 -23.58 1.49 -6.56
C TYR A 66 -22.95 0.69 -5.41
N LEU A 67 -21.99 -0.21 -5.72
CA LEU A 67 -21.33 -1.05 -4.71
C LEU A 67 -20.53 -0.22 -3.68
N PHE A 68 -19.76 0.75 -4.15
CA PHE A 68 -18.93 1.56 -3.26
C PHE A 68 -19.73 2.61 -2.47
N SER A 69 -20.94 2.98 -2.92
CA SER A 69 -21.79 3.90 -2.16
C SER A 69 -22.34 3.28 -0.87
N ASP A 70 -22.61 1.98 -0.87
CA ASP A 70 -23.05 1.22 0.31
C ASP A 70 -21.88 0.92 1.26
N GLU A 71 -20.71 0.55 0.73
CA GLU A 71 -19.51 0.29 1.54
C GLU A 71 -19.00 1.52 2.30
N ILE A 72 -19.20 2.72 1.76
CA ILE A 72 -18.84 3.97 2.46
C ILE A 72 -19.75 4.18 3.68
N GLN A 73 -21.04 3.81 3.61
CA GLN A 73 -21.94 3.91 4.76
C GLN A 73 -21.64 2.84 5.82
N GLN A 74 -21.33 1.61 5.39
CA GLN A 74 -21.01 0.52 6.31
C GLN A 74 -19.68 0.74 7.06
N ASN A 75 -18.64 1.28 6.39
CA ASN A 75 -17.37 1.58 7.05
C ASN A 75 -17.47 2.64 8.16
N ASP A 76 -18.49 3.50 8.12
CA ASP A 76 -18.75 4.46 9.21
C ASP A 76 -19.49 3.79 10.39
N GLU A 77 -20.27 2.73 10.15
CA GLU A 77 -21.01 1.97 11.18
C GLU A 77 -20.11 0.95 11.92
N PHE A 78 -19.16 0.33 11.23
CA PHE A 78 -18.19 -0.60 11.84
C PHE A 78 -17.20 0.06 12.82
N VAL A 79 -17.25 1.39 12.99
CA VAL A 79 -16.38 2.11 13.95
C VAL A 79 -16.82 1.91 15.41
N ARG A 80 -18.04 1.42 15.70
CA ARG A 80 -18.43 1.02 17.07
C ARG A 80 -19.50 -0.07 17.07
N LEU A 81 -19.07 -1.33 17.15
CA LEU A 81 -19.80 -2.29 17.98
C LEU A 81 -19.15 -2.26 19.36
N ASP A 82 -19.59 -1.33 20.20
CA ASP A 82 -19.55 -1.60 21.64
C ASP A 82 -20.59 -2.72 21.85
N PRO A 83 -20.20 -3.94 22.25
CA PRO A 83 -21.18 -4.92 22.68
C PRO A 83 -21.75 -4.44 24.02
N GLU A 84 -22.79 -3.62 23.98
CA GLU A 84 -23.68 -3.42 25.13
C GLU A 84 -24.53 -4.69 25.31
N GLY A 85 -23.86 -5.75 25.73
CA GLY A 85 -24.46 -6.99 26.21
C GLY A 85 -23.54 -7.56 27.29
N PRO A 86 -24.06 -8.19 28.35
CA PRO A 86 -23.23 -8.77 29.39
C PRO A 86 -22.28 -9.78 28.73
N VAL A 87 -20.98 -9.50 28.78
CA VAL A 87 -19.94 -10.43 28.37
C VAL A 87 -19.91 -11.52 29.43
N GLU A 88 -20.45 -12.69 29.13
CA GLU A 88 -20.19 -13.87 29.94
C GLU A 88 -18.68 -14.15 29.91
N GLU A 89 -18.03 -14.05 31.06
CA GLU A 89 -16.63 -14.42 31.26
C GLU A 89 -16.53 -15.94 31.13
N ASP A 90 -16.23 -16.38 29.92
CA ASP A 90 -15.92 -17.77 29.61
C ASP A 90 -14.46 -18.01 30.05
N ASP A 91 -14.25 -18.64 31.20
CA ASP A 91 -12.93 -18.94 31.82
C ASP A 91 -12.10 -19.98 31.02
N SER A 92 -12.49 -20.29 29.79
CA SER A 92 -11.79 -21.24 28.93
C SER A 92 -10.59 -20.61 28.22
N PRO A 93 -9.44 -21.30 28.16
CA PRO A 93 -8.26 -20.77 27.47
C PRO A 93 -8.57 -20.55 25.99
N PHE A 94 -8.22 -19.37 25.47
CA PHE A 94 -8.46 -19.01 24.08
C PHE A 94 -7.61 -19.87 23.13
N PHE A 95 -8.26 -20.73 22.36
CA PHE A 95 -7.64 -21.52 21.30
C PHE A 95 -7.90 -20.88 19.93
N TRP A 96 -6.83 -20.59 19.19
CA TRP A 96 -6.93 -20.11 17.81
C TRP A 96 -7.34 -21.27 16.91
N GLY A 97 -8.51 -21.16 16.25
CA GLY A 97 -8.88 -22.03 15.13
C GLY A 97 -9.95 -23.10 15.40
N GLU A 98 -10.54 -23.16 16.59
CA GLU A 98 -11.74 -23.98 16.83
C GLU A 98 -13.01 -23.12 16.79
N ALA A 99 -14.05 -23.62 16.12
CA ALA A 99 -15.33 -22.95 16.03
C ALA A 99 -16.00 -22.98 17.40
N ARG A 100 -16.25 -21.80 17.97
CA ARG A 100 -16.98 -21.63 19.23
C ARG A 100 -18.33 -22.35 19.10
N PRO A 101 -18.64 -23.35 19.96
CA PRO A 101 -19.95 -23.97 19.92
C PRO A 101 -21.00 -22.93 20.35
N GLU A 102 -22.04 -22.74 19.54
CA GLU A 102 -23.16 -21.87 19.89
C GLU A 102 -23.84 -22.39 21.16
N PRO A 103 -24.13 -21.53 22.14
CA PRO A 103 -24.72 -21.96 23.40
C PRO A 103 -26.15 -22.48 23.16
N THR A 104 -26.35 -23.77 23.43
CA THR A 104 -27.68 -24.38 23.51
C THR A 104 -28.34 -23.94 24.81
N GLU A 105 -29.42 -23.18 24.69
CA GLU A 105 -30.27 -22.70 25.77
C GLU A 105 -30.89 -23.88 26.55
N SER A 106 -30.58 -24.05 27.83
CA SER A 106 -31.36 -24.87 28.77
C SER A 106 -30.97 -24.64 30.23
N PRO A 107 -31.90 -24.89 31.18
CA PRO A 107 -32.28 -23.91 32.18
C PRO A 107 -31.68 -24.14 33.57
N GLU A 108 -31.46 -23.01 34.26
CA GLU A 108 -31.79 -22.72 35.66
C GLU A 108 -31.87 -23.91 36.65
N ALA A 109 -30.87 -24.04 37.52
CA ALA A 109 -31.05 -24.59 38.87
C ALA A 109 -29.94 -24.12 39.83
N ASP A 110 -30.40 -23.44 40.87
CA ASP A 110 -29.70 -22.80 41.98
C ASP A 110 -28.86 -23.74 42.89
N PRO A 111 -28.04 -23.17 43.80
CA PRO A 111 -26.84 -23.79 44.37
C PRO A 111 -27.11 -24.53 45.68
N SER A 112 -26.17 -25.41 46.07
CA SER A 112 -26.09 -25.89 47.45
C SER A 112 -24.64 -26.16 47.84
N GLU A 113 -24.14 -25.29 48.70
CA GLU A 113 -22.91 -25.40 49.47
C GLU A 113 -22.79 -26.74 50.21
N SER A 114 -21.57 -27.28 50.34
CA SER A 114 -21.19 -27.93 51.60
C SER A 114 -19.68 -27.89 51.87
N LYS A 115 -19.38 -27.70 53.15
CA LYS A 115 -18.12 -27.35 53.79
C LYS A 115 -17.14 -28.52 53.97
N VAL A 116 -15.84 -28.17 53.87
CA VAL A 116 -14.72 -28.48 54.79
C VAL A 116 -14.38 -29.96 55.07
N ALA A 117 -13.14 -30.36 54.76
CA ALA A 117 -12.21 -30.95 55.73
C ALA A 117 -10.78 -31.12 55.14
N ALA A 118 -9.79 -30.55 55.82
CA ALA A 118 -8.40 -30.86 55.62
C ALA A 118 -8.06 -32.23 56.25
N GLN A 119 -7.42 -33.14 55.51
CA GLN A 119 -6.63 -34.21 56.11
C GLN A 119 -5.50 -34.64 55.16
N ARG A 120 -4.27 -34.38 55.62
CA ARG A 120 -3.02 -34.76 55.00
C ARG A 120 -2.69 -36.19 55.46
N ARG A 121 -2.58 -37.14 54.54
CA ARG A 121 -1.97 -38.45 54.79
C ARG A 121 -1.04 -38.80 53.64
N VAL A 122 0.21 -39.07 53.99
CA VAL A 122 1.28 -39.59 53.12
C VAL A 122 1.24 -41.10 53.24
N GLU A 123 1.11 -41.83 52.13
CA GLU A 123 1.49 -43.25 52.05
C GLU A 123 1.70 -43.67 50.58
N GLU A 124 2.96 -44.05 50.30
CA GLU A 124 3.54 -44.92 49.26
C GLU A 124 3.09 -44.90 47.78
N LEU A 125 4.08 -44.66 46.91
CA LEU A 125 4.09 -45.00 45.47
C LEU A 125 4.12 -46.52 45.26
N PRO A 126 3.60 -47.01 44.11
CA PRO A 126 4.23 -48.07 43.38
C PRO A 126 5.02 -47.51 42.18
N THR A 127 6.32 -47.79 42.20
CA THR A 127 7.25 -47.72 41.07
C THR A 127 6.67 -48.43 39.85
N ILE A 128 6.56 -47.71 38.73
CA ILE A 128 6.49 -48.31 37.39
C ILE A 128 7.76 -47.88 36.67
N GLU A 129 8.68 -48.84 36.49
CA GLU A 129 9.81 -48.73 35.58
C GLU A 129 9.27 -48.55 34.15
N ALA A 130 9.62 -47.43 33.52
CA ALA A 130 9.56 -47.27 32.08
C ALA A 130 10.84 -46.57 31.61
N THR A 131 11.68 -47.38 31.00
CA THR A 131 12.84 -47.15 30.13
C THR A 131 12.98 -45.73 29.54
N PRO A 132 14.18 -45.13 29.53
CA PRO A 132 14.40 -43.84 28.87
C PRO A 132 14.61 -44.05 27.37
N GLU A 133 13.59 -43.74 26.55
CA GLU A 133 13.81 -43.41 25.15
C GLU A 133 14.00 -41.89 25.03
N SER A 134 15.25 -41.45 25.06
CA SER A 134 15.62 -40.08 24.71
C SER A 134 15.46 -39.87 23.20
N GLY A 135 14.24 -39.60 22.76
CA GLY A 135 13.99 -39.02 21.45
C GLY A 135 14.14 -37.51 21.54
N GLU A 136 15.34 -36.97 21.32
CA GLU A 136 15.51 -35.55 21.02
C GLU A 136 14.77 -35.24 19.71
N GLN A 137 13.52 -34.78 19.81
CA GLN A 137 12.82 -34.20 18.66
C GLN A 137 13.46 -32.84 18.34
N THR A 138 14.48 -32.86 17.48
CA THR A 138 15.02 -31.65 16.88
C THR A 138 14.01 -31.13 15.86
N PHE A 139 13.24 -30.10 16.23
CA PHE A 139 12.41 -29.36 15.28
C PHE A 139 13.32 -28.59 14.32
N ASN A 140 13.51 -29.13 13.12
CA ASN A 140 14.23 -28.49 12.04
C ASN A 140 13.31 -27.46 11.39
N PHE A 141 13.29 -26.24 11.93
CA PHE A 141 12.67 -25.11 11.25
C PHE A 141 13.49 -24.77 10.00
N PRO A 142 12.87 -24.63 8.82
CA PRO A 142 13.60 -24.08 7.68
C PRO A 142 14.14 -22.70 8.09
N PRO A 143 15.39 -22.36 7.72
CA PRO A 143 15.92 -21.03 8.01
C PRO A 143 14.96 -20.00 7.40
N PRO A 144 14.76 -18.84 8.06
CA PRO A 144 13.95 -17.78 7.48
C PRO A 144 14.47 -17.50 6.06
N PRO A 145 13.57 -17.25 5.09
CA PRO A 145 13.98 -16.98 3.73
C PRO A 145 15.04 -15.87 3.77
N ARG A 146 16.22 -16.15 3.21
CA ARG A 146 17.29 -15.17 3.14
C ARG A 146 16.76 -14.00 2.34
N GLU A 147 16.41 -12.92 3.02
CA GLU A 147 16.10 -11.65 2.38
C GLU A 147 17.33 -11.28 1.56
N ASN A 148 17.23 -11.41 0.24
CA ASN A 148 18.14 -10.70 -0.65
C ASN A 148 18.06 -9.24 -0.22
N PRO A 149 19.21 -8.52 -0.06
CA PRO A 149 19.17 -7.13 0.36
C PRO A 149 18.28 -6.38 -0.64
N ALA A 150 17.09 -6.00 -0.18
CA ALA A 150 16.16 -5.25 -1.00
C ALA A 150 16.87 -3.97 -1.45
N PRO A 151 16.62 -3.49 -2.67
CA PRO A 151 17.13 -2.20 -3.10
C PRO A 151 16.83 -1.17 -2.02
N THR A 152 17.88 -0.64 -1.40
CA THR A 152 17.77 0.21 -0.22
C THR A 152 17.31 1.59 -0.69
N PHE A 153 16.00 1.77 -0.75
CA PHE A 153 15.41 3.06 -1.04
C PHE A 153 15.79 4.03 0.08
N LEU A 154 16.59 5.06 -0.23
CA LEU A 154 17.03 6.05 0.76
C LEU A 154 15.97 7.12 1.07
N GLY A 155 14.85 7.09 0.34
CA GLY A 155 13.82 8.12 0.39
C GLY A 155 13.80 8.98 -0.88
N PRO A 156 12.75 9.80 -1.04
CA PRO A 156 12.64 10.76 -2.13
C PRO A 156 13.70 11.87 -2.00
N PRO A 157 14.01 12.59 -3.10
CA PRO A 157 14.93 13.73 -3.07
C PRO A 157 14.55 14.76 -2.01
N VAL A 158 15.56 15.35 -1.36
CA VAL A 158 15.34 16.39 -0.35
C VAL A 158 14.55 17.56 -0.97
N GLY A 159 13.45 17.95 -0.34
CA GLY A 159 12.62 19.06 -0.80
C GLY A 159 11.47 18.68 -1.74
N SER A 160 11.44 17.47 -2.29
CA SER A 160 10.43 17.11 -3.29
C SER A 160 9.07 16.76 -2.68
N VAL A 161 9.05 16.21 -1.47
CA VAL A 161 7.83 15.74 -0.77
C VAL A 161 7.59 16.46 0.56
N ASP A 162 8.14 17.66 0.73
CA ASP A 162 8.09 18.40 2.00
C ASP A 162 6.64 18.73 2.40
N ARG A 163 5.78 18.99 1.41
CA ARG A 163 4.37 19.35 1.63
C ARG A 163 3.58 18.15 2.15
N GLU A 164 3.76 17.00 1.52
CA GLU A 164 3.14 15.72 1.86
C GLU A 164 3.64 15.25 3.21
N THR A 165 4.94 15.36 3.45
CA THR A 165 5.59 15.06 4.73
C THR A 165 5.03 15.94 5.85
N ALA A 166 4.94 17.25 5.64
CA ALA A 166 4.38 18.18 6.62
C ALA A 166 2.88 17.95 6.86
N ARG A 167 2.15 17.45 5.86
CA ARG A 167 0.73 17.07 6.01
C ARG A 167 0.61 15.77 6.83
N ALA A 168 1.41 14.75 6.52
CA ALA A 168 1.43 13.48 7.22
C ALA A 168 1.81 13.65 8.70
N LEU A 169 2.81 14.48 8.99
CA LEU A 169 3.23 14.81 10.36
C LEU A 169 2.15 15.56 11.16
N ARG A 170 1.34 16.39 10.50
CA ARG A 170 0.23 17.12 11.15
C ARG A 170 -1.00 16.24 11.37
N SER A 171 -1.37 15.43 10.39
CA SER A 171 -2.54 14.55 10.48
C SER A 171 -2.25 13.28 11.28
N GLY A 172 -0.99 12.86 11.37
CA GLY A 172 -0.60 11.54 11.88
C GLY A 172 -1.07 10.38 10.99
N LYS A 173 -1.49 10.67 9.74
CA LYS A 173 -1.96 9.67 8.79
C LYS A 173 -1.00 9.57 7.62
N ALA A 174 -0.91 8.39 7.02
CA ALA A 174 -0.14 8.21 5.79
C ALA A 174 -0.64 9.16 4.70
N GLN A 175 0.28 9.68 3.88
CA GLN A 175 -0.04 10.55 2.75
C GLN A 175 0.56 9.99 1.47
N LEU A 176 -0.22 9.97 0.40
CA LEU A 176 0.30 9.63 -0.92
C LEU A 176 1.17 10.77 -1.42
N TRP A 177 2.36 10.45 -1.94
CA TRP A 177 3.22 11.37 -2.66
C TRP A 177 3.46 10.85 -4.09
N GLN A 178 3.64 11.78 -5.02
CA GLN A 178 3.94 11.47 -6.41
C GLN A 178 4.90 12.53 -6.94
N GLU A 179 6.05 12.10 -7.42
CA GLU A 179 7.10 12.97 -7.97
C GLU A 179 7.83 12.24 -9.11
N ASP A 180 8.09 12.91 -10.23
CA ASP A 180 8.85 12.37 -11.38
C ASP A 180 8.39 10.98 -11.86
N GLY A 181 7.07 10.75 -11.87
CA GLY A 181 6.48 9.46 -12.27
C GLY A 181 6.66 8.34 -11.24
N LYS A 182 7.31 8.60 -10.11
CA LYS A 182 7.36 7.73 -8.94
C LYS A 182 6.20 8.07 -8.02
N ARG A 183 5.61 7.04 -7.41
CA ARG A 183 4.51 7.19 -6.44
C ARG A 183 4.80 6.36 -5.21
N GLY A 184 4.29 6.80 -4.07
CA GLY A 184 4.54 6.15 -2.81
C GLY A 184 3.77 6.76 -1.65
N TYR A 185 4.03 6.28 -0.44
CA TYR A 185 3.43 6.83 0.76
C TYR A 185 4.49 7.45 1.67
N VAL A 186 4.12 8.54 2.34
CA VAL A 186 4.80 9.00 3.54
C VAL A 186 4.11 8.31 4.71
N LEU A 187 4.84 7.44 5.39
CA LEU A 187 4.39 6.71 6.56
C LEU A 187 4.88 7.45 7.80
N VAL A 188 4.00 7.61 8.78
CA VAL A 188 4.30 8.34 10.01
C VAL A 188 3.82 7.52 11.20
N SER A 189 4.66 7.37 12.21
CA SER A 189 4.28 6.71 13.45
C SER A 189 3.29 7.54 14.25
N GLU A 190 2.71 6.93 15.28
CA GLU A 190 2.03 7.65 16.35
C GLU A 190 2.95 8.65 17.06
N ILE A 191 2.33 9.60 17.76
CA ILE A 191 3.05 10.66 18.46
C ILE A 191 3.59 10.14 19.77
N VAL A 192 4.90 10.28 19.96
CA VAL A 192 5.59 9.92 21.21
C VAL A 192 6.06 11.19 21.89
N SER A 193 5.66 11.39 23.14
CA SER A 193 5.98 12.60 23.91
C SER A 193 7.22 12.36 24.78
N TYR A 194 8.29 13.07 24.49
CA TYR A 194 9.53 13.12 25.27
C TYR A 194 9.61 14.46 26.01
N GLY A 195 9.02 14.52 27.21
CA GLY A 195 8.95 15.75 28.01
C GLY A 195 8.23 16.87 27.25
N PRO A 196 8.89 18.00 26.92
CA PRO A 196 8.28 19.10 26.16
C PRO A 196 8.27 18.89 24.63
N ARG A 197 8.82 17.77 24.13
CA ARG A 197 8.97 17.47 22.71
C ARG A 197 8.00 16.37 22.32
N GLU A 198 7.34 16.54 21.19
CA GLU A 198 6.53 15.50 20.56
C GLU A 198 7.26 15.02 19.32
N CYS A 199 7.50 13.72 19.21
CA CYS A 199 8.26 13.10 18.13
C CYS A 199 7.43 12.08 17.38
N ARG A 200 7.73 11.92 16.09
CA ARG A 200 7.17 10.91 15.19
C ARG A 200 8.30 10.37 14.31
N GLN A 201 8.24 9.10 13.99
CA GLN A 201 9.10 8.49 12.98
C GLN A 201 8.44 8.63 11.62
N VAL A 202 9.23 9.03 10.62
CA VAL A 202 8.78 9.19 9.24
C VAL A 202 9.59 8.25 8.36
N SER A 203 8.92 7.39 7.61
CA SER A 203 9.53 6.59 6.54
C SER A 203 8.80 6.85 5.23
N TYR A 204 9.49 6.61 4.13
CA TYR A 204 8.95 6.78 2.79
C TYR A 204 8.84 5.42 2.14
N SER A 205 7.68 5.09 1.59
CA SER A 205 7.54 3.96 0.67
C SER A 205 7.50 4.46 -0.76
N GLN A 206 7.97 3.63 -1.69
CA GLN A 206 7.87 3.84 -3.12
C GLN A 206 7.37 2.55 -3.79
N PHE A 207 6.47 2.70 -4.76
CA PHE A 207 6.05 1.61 -5.63
C PHE A 207 6.98 1.50 -6.84
N GLU A 208 7.57 0.32 -7.02
CA GLU A 208 8.46 0.02 -8.14
C GLU A 208 8.13 -1.36 -8.71
N GLN A 209 7.67 -1.41 -9.96
CA GLN A 209 7.49 -2.65 -10.75
C GLN A 209 6.81 -3.82 -9.99
N GLY A 210 5.73 -3.53 -9.29
CA GLY A 210 4.96 -4.54 -8.53
C GLY A 210 5.53 -4.89 -7.16
N ARG A 211 6.54 -4.16 -6.68
CA ARG A 211 7.08 -4.24 -5.32
C ARG A 211 6.95 -2.89 -4.62
N GLN A 212 6.90 -2.93 -3.29
CA GLN A 212 6.97 -1.76 -2.43
C GLN A 212 8.30 -1.78 -1.69
N VAL A 213 9.07 -0.72 -1.83
CA VAL A 213 10.33 -0.52 -1.11
C VAL A 213 10.13 0.60 -0.10
N THR A 214 10.72 0.46 1.09
CA THR A 214 10.54 1.42 2.19
C THR A 214 11.90 1.91 2.66
N SER A 215 12.00 3.21 2.93
CA SER A 215 13.20 3.84 3.44
C SER A 215 13.38 3.61 4.93
N SER A 216 14.60 3.86 5.42
CA SER A 216 14.85 3.97 6.86
C SER A 216 13.96 5.05 7.48
N ALA A 217 13.50 4.80 8.70
CA ALA A 217 12.73 5.75 9.47
C ALA A 217 13.63 6.89 9.98
N THR A 218 13.20 8.12 9.78
CA THR A 218 13.84 9.33 10.29
C THR A 218 12.97 9.93 11.40
N GLN A 219 13.55 10.32 12.52
CA GLN A 219 12.80 10.94 13.60
C GLN A 219 12.58 12.43 13.35
N TRP A 220 11.33 12.87 13.52
CA TRP A 220 10.91 14.26 13.45
C TRP A 220 10.31 14.66 14.78
N CYS A 221 10.75 15.78 15.33
CA CYS A 221 10.24 16.30 16.59
C CYS A 221 9.75 17.74 16.45
N ARG A 222 8.75 18.10 17.25
CA ARG A 222 8.31 19.48 17.46
C ARG A 222 8.36 19.83 18.95
N GLN A 223 8.68 21.08 19.25
CA GLN A 223 8.56 21.63 20.60
C GLN A 223 7.15 22.19 20.77
N ALA A 224 6.39 21.64 21.71
CA ALA A 224 4.97 21.94 21.93
C ALA A 224 4.05 21.68 20.71
N LYS A 225 2.74 21.62 20.96
CA LYS A 225 1.72 21.26 19.96
C LYS A 225 1.64 22.18 18.74
N ALA A 226 2.12 23.43 18.86
CA ALA A 226 2.12 24.44 17.79
C ALA A 226 3.48 24.61 17.08
N GLY A 227 4.52 23.89 17.50
CA GLY A 227 5.86 24.00 16.91
C GLY A 227 5.93 23.41 15.50
N LYS A 228 6.88 23.90 14.69
CA LYS A 228 7.22 23.29 13.41
C LYS A 228 7.92 21.96 13.65
N TRP A 229 7.48 20.92 12.94
CA TRP A 229 8.20 19.65 12.88
C TRP A 229 9.57 19.85 12.23
N ARG A 230 10.61 19.27 12.84
CA ARG A 230 11.97 19.25 12.30
C ARG A 230 12.60 17.89 12.53
N VAL A 231 13.49 17.48 11.64
CA VAL A 231 14.30 16.28 11.83
C VAL A 231 15.11 16.40 13.12
N ASP A 232 15.07 15.37 13.98
CA ASP A 232 15.91 15.30 15.17
C ASP A 232 17.25 14.63 14.79
N PRO A 233 18.39 15.34 14.94
CA PRO A 233 19.70 14.78 14.61
C PRO A 233 20.16 13.66 15.54
N ARG A 234 19.46 13.42 16.66
CA ARG A 234 19.86 12.42 17.68
C ARG A 234 19.44 10.99 17.33
N GLY A 235 18.61 10.80 16.32
CA GLY A 235 18.08 9.48 15.93
C GLY A 235 17.07 8.93 16.94
N PRO A 236 16.44 7.77 16.64
CA PRO A 236 15.57 7.06 17.57
C PRO A 236 16.34 6.67 18.83
N GLU A 237 15.89 7.18 19.99
CA GLU A 237 16.33 6.72 21.33
C GLU A 237 15.70 5.37 21.68
#